data_AF-A0AA44G9U1-F1
#
_entry.id   AF-A0AA44G9U1-F1
#
_cell.length_a   1.000
_cell.length_b   1.000
_cell.length_c   1.000
_cell.angle_alpha   90.00
_cell.angle_beta   90.00
_cell.angle_gamma   90.00
#
_symmetry.space_group_name_H-M   'P 1'
#
loop_
_entity.id
_entity.type
_entity.pdbx_description
1 polymer ?
#
loop_
_entity_poly.entity_id
_entity_poly.type
_entity_poly.pdbx_seq_one_letter_code
_entity_poly.pdbx_strand_id
1 'polypeptide(L)' 'MDAEKLSNIGQKLFNYEIGEFLIGVSSGRVVPVTCSPDWLELKRKAQSNQLSESDIRMMVEMSSYEPLALVYEFMDELEN' A
#
# COMPACT_ATOMS: atom_id res chain seq x y z
N MET A 1 -20.49 13.42 9.10
CA MET A 1 -20.44 11.95 9.00
C MET A 1 -19.72 11.45 10.25
N ASP A 2 -20.07 10.28 10.77
CA ASP A 2 -19.46 9.73 11.98
C ASP A 2 -18.00 9.31 11.70
N ALA A 3 -17.05 9.78 12.51
CA ALA A 3 -15.62 9.52 12.32
C ALA A 3 -15.30 8.02 12.36
N GLU A 4 -16.02 7.25 13.17
CA GLU A 4 -15.88 5.80 13.23
C GLU A 4 -16.32 5.14 11.90
N LYS A 5 -17.37 5.66 11.26
CA LYS A 5 -17.83 5.17 9.96
C LYS A 5 -16.82 5.48 8.86
N LEU A 6 -16.22 6.67 8.90
CA LEU A 6 -15.17 7.08 7.98
C LEU A 6 -13.93 6.18 8.09
N SER A 7 -13.45 5.92 9.31
CA SER A 7 -12.32 5.01 9.56
C SER A 7 -12.64 3.58 9.05
N ASN A 8 -13.84 3.08 9.34
CA ASN A 8 -14.31 1.79 8.82
C ASN A 8 -14.37 1.72 7.29
N ILE A 9 -14.70 2.82 6.61
CA ILE A 9 -14.67 2.91 5.14
C ILE A 9 -13.22 2.83 4.65
N GLY A 10 -12.30 3.58 5.27
CA GLY A 10 -10.87 3.58 4.92
C GLY A 10 -10.26 2.19 5.00
N GLN A 11 -10.49 1.50 6.12
CA GLN A 11 -9.99 0.13 6.30
C GLN A 11 -10.55 -0.85 5.25
N LYS A 12 -11.82 -0.70 4.86
CA LYS A 12 -12.44 -1.53 3.81
C LYS A 12 -11.86 -1.25 2.44
N LEU A 13 -11.59 0.02 2.10
CA LEU A 13 -10.94 0.40 0.86
C LEU A 13 -9.52 -0.16 0.79
N PHE A 14 -8.77 -0.06 1.89
CA PHE A 14 -7.44 -0.65 2.00
C PHE A 14 -7.46 -2.16 1.73
N ASN A 15 -8.34 -2.88 2.44
CA ASN A 15 -8.46 -4.33 2.31
C ASN A 15 -8.90 -4.78 0.92
N TYR A 16 -9.68 -3.95 0.21
CA TYR A 16 -10.09 -4.20 -1.16
C TYR A 16 -8.89 -4.12 -2.12
N GLU A 17 -8.04 -3.12 -1.94
CA GLU A 17 -7.00 -2.78 -2.90
C GLU A 17 -5.66 -3.51 -2.67
N ILE A 18 -5.34 -3.82 -1.42
CA ILE A 18 -4.03 -4.39 -1.05
C ILE A 18 -3.71 -5.70 -1.78
N GLY A 19 -4.72 -6.52 -2.06
CA GLY A 19 -4.53 -7.79 -2.77
C GLY A 19 -4.02 -7.59 -4.20
N GLU A 20 -4.68 -6.72 -4.97
CA GLU A 20 -4.29 -6.42 -6.36
C GLU A 20 -2.92 -5.74 -6.43
N PHE A 21 -2.61 -4.89 -5.45
CA PHE A 21 -1.29 -4.28 -5.31
C PHE A 21 -0.20 -5.33 -5.11
N LEU A 22 -0.33 -6.22 -4.12
CA LEU A 22 0.68 -7.24 -3.81
C LEU A 22 0.85 -8.27 -4.94
N ILE A 23 -0.24 -8.63 -5.63
CA ILE A 23 -0.19 -9.45 -6.84
C ILE A 23 0.57 -8.71 -7.95
N GLY A 24 0.28 -7.41 -8.12
CA GLY A 24 0.97 -6.55 -9.08
C GLY A 24 2.48 -6.46 -8.82
N VAL A 25 2.88 -6.26 -7.58
CA VAL A 25 4.28 -6.24 -7.14
C VAL A 25 4.96 -7.57 -7.42
N SER A 26 4.31 -8.67 -7.03
CA SER A 26 4.87 -10.03 -7.16
C SER A 26 5.08 -10.40 -8.63
N SER A 27 4.08 -10.11 -9.48
CA SER A 27 4.12 -10.35 -10.93
C SER A 27 5.02 -9.39 -11.70
N GLY A 28 5.43 -8.26 -11.10
CA GLY A 28 6.19 -7.20 -11.78
C GLY A 28 5.32 -6.29 -12.65
N ARG A 29 3.98 -6.36 -12.53
CA ARG A 29 3.05 -5.38 -13.09
C ARG A 29 3.18 -4.03 -12.40
N VAL A 30 3.45 -4.05 -11.09
CA VAL A 30 3.77 -2.87 -10.28
C VAL A 30 5.28 -2.90 -10.01
N VAL A 31 5.93 -1.78 -10.33
CA VAL A 31 7.38 -1.58 -10.26
C VAL A 31 7.66 -0.18 -9.71
N PRO A 32 8.85 0.09 -9.15
CA PRO A 32 9.14 1.39 -8.60
C PRO A 32 9.38 2.38 -9.76
N VAL A 33 9.00 3.64 -9.57
CA VAL A 33 9.24 4.72 -10.55
C VAL A 33 10.74 4.97 -10.70
N THR A 34 11.51 4.76 -9.63
CA THR A 34 12.97 4.87 -9.62
C THR A 34 13.62 3.56 -9.21
N CYS A 35 14.71 3.16 -9.87
CA CYS A 35 15.52 2.01 -9.44
C CYS A 35 16.06 2.23 -8.03
N SER A 36 15.58 1.43 -7.07
CA SER A 36 16.08 1.40 -5.70
C SER A 36 16.44 -0.05 -5.30
N PRO A 37 17.60 -0.27 -4.66
CA PRO A 37 17.95 -1.56 -4.06
C PRO A 37 16.90 -2.06 -3.05
N ASP A 38 16.25 -1.13 -2.35
CA ASP A 38 15.26 -1.42 -1.29
C ASP A 38 14.02 -2.10 -1.88
N TRP A 39 13.67 -1.79 -3.14
CA TRP A 39 12.54 -2.42 -3.82
C TRP A 39 12.70 -3.94 -3.93
N LEU A 40 13.91 -4.42 -4.22
CA LEU A 40 14.16 -5.85 -4.35
C LEU A 40 14.01 -6.57 -3.01
N GLU A 41 14.40 -5.93 -1.91
CA GLU A 41 14.19 -6.47 -0.58
C GLU A 41 12.71 -6.49 -0.21
N LEU A 42 12.00 -5.38 -0.41
CA LEU A 42 10.56 -5.27 -0.16
C LEU A 42 9.76 -6.29 -0.99
N LYS A 43 10.12 -6.46 -2.27
CA LYS A 43 9.52 -7.50 -3.12
C LYS A 43 9.75 -8.91 -2.57
N ARG A 44 10.93 -9.21 -2.03
CA ARG A 44 11.19 -10.51 -1.38
C ARG A 44 10.33 -10.70 -0.13
N LYS A 45 10.21 -9.66 0.71
CA LYS A 45 9.31 -9.68 1.88
C LYS A 45 7.85 -9.89 1.48
N ALA A 46 7.40 -9.26 0.40
CA ALA A 46 6.05 -9.45 -0.15
C ALA A 46 5.80 -10.91 -0.52
N GLN A 47 6.75 -11.54 -1.22
CA GLN A 47 6.66 -12.94 -1.63
C GLN A 47 6.73 -13.92 -0.46
N SER A 48 7.41 -13.57 0.64
CA SER A 48 7.45 -14.37 1.87
C SER A 48 6.34 -14.05 2.87
N ASN A 49 5.42 -13.13 2.54
CA ASN A 49 4.36 -12.65 3.43
C ASN A 49 4.88 -12.07 4.76
N GLN A 50 6.02 -11.37 4.70
CA GLN A 50 6.72 -10.76 5.84
C GLN A 50 6.72 -9.22 5.77
N LEU A 51 5.70 -8.63 5.15
CA LEU A 51 5.56 -7.18 5.08
C LEU A 51 4.93 -6.62 6.35
N SER A 52 5.51 -5.54 6.89
CA SER A 52 4.80 -4.64 7.78
C SER A 52 3.95 -3.63 6.99
N GLU A 53 3.06 -2.93 7.69
CA GLU A 53 2.33 -1.80 7.10
C GLU A 53 3.27 -0.72 6.56
N SER A 54 4.35 -0.41 7.29
CA SER A 54 5.36 0.54 6.83
C SER A 54 6.07 0.09 5.55
N ASP A 55 6.33 -1.23 5.41
CA ASP A 55 6.89 -1.78 4.18
C ASP A 55 5.91 -1.56 3.01
N ILE A 56 4.61 -1.84 3.22
CA ILE A 56 3.58 -1.63 2.20
C ILE A 56 3.49 -0.16 1.80
N ARG A 57 3.42 0.77 2.76
CA ARG A 57 3.36 2.21 2.49
C ARG A 57 4.58 2.67 1.69
N MET A 58 5.79 2.23 2.07
CA MET A 58 7.01 2.50 1.31
C MET A 58 6.93 1.97 -0.12
N MET A 59 6.42 0.74 -0.33
CA MET A 59 6.24 0.19 -1.68
C MET A 59 5.24 1.00 -2.52
N VAL A 60 4.14 1.46 -1.92
CA VAL A 60 3.13 2.29 -2.58
C VAL A 60 3.73 3.62 -3.02
N GLU A 61 4.49 4.29 -2.14
CA GLU A 61 5.21 5.52 -2.46
C GLU A 61 6.21 5.33 -3.60
N MET A 62 7.05 4.28 -3.52
CA MET A 62 8.08 3.99 -4.52
C MET A 62 7.51 3.69 -5.90
N SER A 63 6.33 3.07 -5.97
CA SER A 63 5.65 2.70 -7.22
C SER A 63 4.63 3.73 -7.70
N SER A 64 4.37 4.77 -6.91
CA SER A 64 3.30 5.74 -7.15
C SER A 64 1.96 5.06 -7.43
N TYR A 65 1.64 4.03 -6.64
CA TYR A 65 0.41 3.27 -6.80
C TYR A 65 -0.79 4.04 -6.22
N GLU A 66 -1.37 4.87 -7.08
CA GLU A 66 -2.38 5.88 -6.74
C GLU A 66 -3.55 5.36 -5.88
N PRO A 67 -4.17 4.18 -6.15
CA PRO A 67 -5.31 3.73 -5.36
C PRO A 67 -5.02 3.59 -3.85
N LEU A 68 -3.88 2.97 -3.49
CA LEU A 68 -3.48 2.84 -2.08
C LEU A 68 -2.93 4.14 -1.51
N ALA A 69 -2.26 4.97 -2.33
CA ALA A 69 -1.77 6.27 -1.89
C ALA A 69 -2.94 7.15 -1.40
N LEU A 70 -4.02 7.21 -2.17
CA LEU A 70 -5.23 7.95 -1.79
C LEU A 70 -5.91 7.38 -0.54
N VAL A 71 -5.90 6.06 -0.37
CA VAL A 71 -6.45 5.42 0.84
C VAL A 71 -5.62 5.80 2.08
N TYR A 72 -4.29 5.80 1.96
CA TYR A 72 -3.42 6.24 3.05
C TYR A 72 -3.60 7.72 3.37
N GLU A 73 -3.67 8.60 2.37
CA GLU A 73 -3.97 10.03 2.57
C GLU A 73 -5.30 10.23 3.30
N PHE A 74 -6.35 9.54 2.86
CA PHE A 74 -7.66 9.58 3.51
C PHE A 74 -7.60 9.10 4.97
N MET A 75 -6.89 8.02 5.26
CA MET A 75 -6.75 7.51 6.63
C MET A 75 -5.96 8.48 7.51
N ASP A 76 -4.88 9.06 7.00
CA ASP A 76 -4.06 10.06 7.71
C ASP A 76 -4.88 11.33 8.03
N GLU A 77 -5.75 11.77 7.12
CA GLU A 77 -6.65 12.91 7.36
C GLU A 77 -7.68 12.67 8.48
N LEU A 78 -8.03 11.40 8.77
CA LEU A 78 -8.98 11.06 9.84
C LEU A 78 -8.32 10.99 11.23
N GLU A 79 -7.01 10.79 11.27
CA GLU A 79 -6.22 10.71 12.51
C GLU A 79 -5.73 12.08 13.01
N ASN A 80 -5.85 13.12 12.17
CA ASN A 80 -5.51 14.52 12.46
C ASN A 80 -6.68 15.29 13.10
#